data_AF-A0A7C7XM25-F1
#
_entry.id   AF-A0A7C7XM25-F1
#
_cell.length_a   1.000
_cell.length_b   1.000
_cell.length_c   1.000
_cell.angle_alpha   90.00
_cell.angle_beta   90.00
_cell.angle_gamma   90.00
#
_symmetry.space_group_name_H-M   'P 1'
#
loop_
_entity.id
_entity.type
_entity.pdbx_description
1 polymer ?
#
loop_
_entity_poly.entity_id
_entity_poly.type
_entity_poly.pdbx_seq_one_letter_code
_entity_poly.pdbx_strand_id
1 'polypeptide(L)'
;MKIQLVKNLLTLIATLLVSGSVAQSSWQVPRTETGVPNLQGVWTSASITTLERNPNLGEKLVVTAEEALEMERTVDFNVLFCNR
;
A
#
# COMPACT_ATOMS: atom_id res chain seq x y z
N MET A 1 10.50 46.01 -6.57
CA MET A 1 9.64 44.84 -6.87
C MET A 1 10.40 43.58 -7.30
N LYS A 2 11.34 43.64 -8.25
CA LYS A 2 12.09 42.46 -8.77
C LYS A 2 12.84 41.66 -7.69
N ILE A 3 13.50 42.34 -6.73
CA ILE A 3 14.30 41.70 -5.67
C ILE A 3 13.43 40.90 -4.68
N GLN A 4 12.23 41.38 -4.38
CA GLN A 4 11.28 40.67 -3.51
C GLN A 4 10.72 39.42 -4.20
N LEU A 5 10.53 39.50 -5.52
CA LEU A 5 10.04 38.39 -6.35
C LEU A 5 11.10 37.27 -6.47
N VAL A 6 12.38 37.63 -6.61
CA VAL A 6 13.50 36.67 -6.61
C VAL A 6 13.67 36.03 -5.23
N LYS A 7 13.54 36.79 -4.14
CA LYS A 7 13.58 36.24 -2.78
C LYS A 7 12.48 35.21 -2.54
N ASN A 8 11.24 35.53 -2.93
CA ASN A 8 10.10 34.63 -2.78
C ASN A 8 10.23 33.37 -3.65
N LEU A 9 10.81 33.51 -4.84
CA LEU A 9 11.11 32.37 -5.70
C LEU A 9 12.20 31.48 -5.10
N LEU A 10 13.24 32.08 -4.51
CA LEU A 10 14.33 31.34 -3.87
C LEU A 10 13.85 30.59 -2.61
N THR A 11 12.99 31.22 -1.79
CA THR A 11 12.39 30.55 -0.63
C THR A 11 11.47 29.42 -1.04
N LEU A 12 10.67 29.58 -2.11
CA LEU A 12 9.79 28.52 -2.63
C LEU A 12 10.59 27.30 -3.13
N ILE A 13 11.68 27.53 -3.86
CA ILE A 13 12.55 26.46 -4.35
C ILE A 13 13.22 25.72 -3.18
N ALA A 14 13.66 26.45 -2.15
CA ALA A 14 14.25 25.85 -0.96
C ALA A 14 13.26 24.95 -0.19
N THR A 15 11.98 25.33 -0.08
CA THR A 15 10.97 24.48 0.55
C THR A 15 10.65 23.22 -0.28
N LEU A 16 10.63 23.30 -1.61
CA LEU A 16 10.40 22.14 -2.47
C LEU A 16 11.53 21.09 -2.38
N LEU A 17 12.78 21.51 -2.18
CA LEU A 17 13.94 20.61 -2.11
C LEU A 17 13.97 19.75 -0.82
N VAL A 18 13.37 20.23 0.28
CA VAL A 18 13.35 19.52 1.57
C VAL A 18 12.29 18.41 1.61
N SER A 19 11.21 18.53 0.82
CA SER A 19 10.07 17.59 0.85
C SER A 19 10.41 16.16 0.40
N GLY A 20 11.47 15.96 -0.39
CA GLY A 20 11.83 14.65 -0.95
C GLY A 20 12.56 13.72 0.03
N SER A 21 13.15 14.24 1.11
CA SER A 21 14.04 13.45 1.98
C SER A 21 13.37 12.86 3.22
N VAL A 22 12.12 13.23 3.50
CA VAL A 22 11.39 12.81 4.73
C VAL A 22 10.48 11.59 4.52
N ALA A 23 10.40 11.05 3.30
CA ALA A 23 9.45 10.00 2.95
C ALA A 23 9.98 8.56 3.13
N GLN A 24 11.28 8.38 3.32
CA GLN A 24 11.88 7.06 3.53
C GLN A 24 12.30 6.93 4.98
N SER A 25 11.42 6.36 5.81
CA SER A 25 11.86 5.81 7.09
C SER A 25 12.96 4.78 6.81
N SER A 26 14.10 4.90 7.49
CA SER A 26 15.20 3.93 7.42
C SER A 26 14.75 2.64 8.12
N TRP A 27 13.90 1.86 7.47
CA TRP A 27 13.39 0.62 8.01
C TRP A 27 14.54 -0.34 8.27
N GLN A 28 14.70 -0.76 9.52
CA GLN A 28 15.66 -1.78 9.92
C GLN A 28 14.90 -3.05 10.28
N VAL A 29 15.34 -4.18 9.71
CA VAL A 29 14.71 -5.48 9.96
C VAL A 29 14.93 -5.85 11.44
N PRO A 30 13.87 -6.02 12.25
CA PRO A 30 14.01 -6.47 13.63
C PRO A 30 14.61 -7.88 13.65
N ARG A 31 15.53 -8.14 14.59
CA ARG A 31 16.19 -9.44 14.73
C ARG A 31 15.88 -10.08 16.07
N THR A 32 15.92 -11.40 16.11
CA THR A 32 15.87 -12.20 17.34
C THR A 32 17.21 -12.17 18.07
N GLU A 33 17.27 -12.72 19.29
CA GLU A 33 18.52 -12.88 20.06
C GLU A 33 19.59 -13.70 19.32
N THR A 34 19.16 -14.61 18.44
CA THR A 34 20.02 -15.42 17.57
C THR A 34 20.42 -14.70 16.27
N GLY A 35 19.99 -13.46 16.07
CA GLY A 35 20.38 -12.62 14.94
C GLY A 35 19.62 -12.86 13.63
N VAL A 36 18.60 -13.72 13.61
CA VAL A 36 17.73 -13.94 12.45
C VAL A 36 16.58 -12.92 12.42
N PRO A 37 15.94 -12.66 11.27
CA PRO A 37 14.78 -11.78 11.19
C PRO A 37 13.66 -12.21 12.14
N ASN A 38 13.11 -11.26 12.89
CA ASN A 38 12.00 -11.50 13.81
C ASN A 38 10.67 -11.41 13.07
N LEU A 39 9.99 -12.55 12.93
CA LEU A 39 8.69 -12.67 12.28
C LEU A 39 7.53 -12.90 13.28
N GLN A 40 7.72 -12.60 14.57
CA GLN A 40 6.71 -12.85 15.63
C GLN A 40 5.59 -11.78 15.69
N GLY A 41 5.38 -11.01 14.61
CA GLY A 41 4.31 -10.02 14.51
C GLY A 41 2.91 -10.65 14.41
N VAL A 42 1.87 -9.82 14.41
CA VAL A 42 0.51 -10.24 14.08
C VAL A 42 0.35 -10.22 12.57
N TRP A 43 0.18 -11.40 11.97
CA TRP A 43 -0.06 -11.55 10.53
C TRP A 43 -1.49 -11.99 10.31
N THR A 44 -2.07 -11.53 9.22
CA THR A 44 -3.37 -12.00 8.76
C THR A 44 -3.17 -13.02 7.63
N SER A 45 -3.72 -14.22 7.76
CA SER A 45 -3.73 -15.26 6.70
C SER A 45 -4.84 -15.01 5.68
N ALA A 46 -5.13 -13.74 5.44
CA ALA A 46 -6.28 -13.29 4.72
C ALA A 46 -6.08 -13.46 3.20
N SER A 47 -6.87 -14.33 2.59
CA SER A 47 -6.96 -14.49 1.13
C SER A 47 -8.29 -13.95 0.61
N ILE A 48 -8.23 -13.13 -0.44
CA ILE A 48 -9.41 -12.68 -1.18
C ILE A 48 -10.05 -13.87 -1.93
N THR A 49 -9.22 -14.78 -2.44
CA THR A 49 -9.68 -15.98 -3.12
C THR A 49 -10.13 -17.01 -2.09
N THR A 50 -11.41 -17.36 -2.12
CA THR A 50 -11.98 -18.45 -1.34
C THR A 50 -11.42 -19.79 -1.82
N LEU A 51 -11.31 -20.76 -0.91
CA LEU A 51 -10.83 -22.11 -1.25
C LEU A 51 -11.83 -22.86 -2.13
N GLU A 52 -13.12 -22.61 -1.92
CA GLU A 52 -14.21 -23.16 -2.71
C GLU A 52 -14.65 -22.15 -3.78
N ARG A 53 -15.24 -22.67 -4.87
CA ARG A 53 -15.81 -21.82 -5.92
C ARG A 53 -17.01 -21.04 -5.36
N ASN A 54 -17.05 -19.74 -5.65
CA ASN A 54 -18.19 -18.92 -5.30
C ASN A 54 -19.49 -19.49 -5.92
N PRO A 55 -20.53 -19.80 -5.11
CA PRO A 55 -21.77 -20.39 -5.61
C PRO A 55 -22.48 -19.49 -6.63
N ASN A 56 -22.29 -18.17 -6.57
CA ASN A 56 -22.88 -17.22 -7.53
C ASN A 56 -22.32 -17.38 -8.95
N LEU A 57 -21.14 -17.99 -9.11
CA LEU A 57 -20.56 -18.26 -10.43
C LEU A 57 -21.13 -19.55 -11.07
N GLY A 58 -21.71 -20.46 -10.29
CA GLY A 58 -22.26 -21.72 -10.79
C GLY A 58 -21.34 -22.44 -11.78
N GLU A 59 -21.87 -22.77 -12.96
CA GLU A 59 -21.16 -23.45 -14.06
C GLU A 59 -20.33 -22.50 -14.94
N LYS A 60 -20.36 -21.18 -14.69
CA LYS A 60 -19.60 -20.20 -15.48
C LYS A 60 -18.11 -20.50 -15.39
N LEU A 61 -17.49 -20.79 -16.53
CA LEU A 61 -16.08 -21.21 -16.59
C LEU A 61 -15.12 -20.03 -16.72
N VAL A 62 -15.56 -18.94 -17.36
CA VAL A 62 -14.73 -17.77 -17.66
C VAL A 62 -15.46 -16.51 -17.24
N VAL A 63 -14.74 -15.62 -16.58
CA VAL A 63 -15.20 -14.30 -16.14
C VAL A 63 -14.47 -13.25 -16.96
N THR A 64 -15.13 -12.17 -17.37
CA THR A 64 -14.45 -11.08 -18.10
C THR A 64 -13.58 -10.24 -17.16
N ALA A 65 -12.70 -9.42 -17.72
CA ALA A 65 -11.84 -8.57 -16.90
C ALA A 65 -12.65 -7.57 -16.05
N GLU A 66 -13.74 -7.05 -16.59
CA GLU A 66 -14.62 -6.09 -15.92
C GLU A 66 -15.37 -6.74 -14.75
N GLU A 67 -15.86 -7.97 -14.94
CA GLU A 67 -16.53 -8.73 -13.89
C GLU A 67 -15.56 -9.14 -12.78
N ALA A 68 -14.31 -9.49 -13.12
CA ALA A 68 -13.27 -9.78 -12.14
C ALA A 68 -12.95 -8.54 -11.28
N LEU A 69 -12.80 -7.38 -11.91
CA LEU A 69 -12.59 -6.10 -11.22
C LEU A 69 -13.75 -5.77 -10.27
N GLU A 70 -14.99 -5.98 -10.69
CA GLU A 70 -16.14 -5.71 -9.81
C GLU A 70 -16.18 -6.67 -8.62
N MET A 71 -15.85 -7.95 -8.83
CA MET A 71 -15.71 -8.90 -7.73
C MET A 71 -14.65 -8.45 -6.73
N GLU A 72 -13.45 -8.06 -7.19
CA GLU A 72 -12.36 -7.57 -6.32
C GLU A 72 -12.75 -6.33 -5.49
N ARG A 73 -13.61 -5.46 -6.02
CA ARG A 73 -14.08 -4.26 -5.31
C ARG A 73 -15.14 -4.54 -4.25
N THR A 74 -15.90 -5.62 -4.43
CA THR A 74 -17.07 -5.95 -3.61
C THR A 74 -16.80 -7.06 -2.59
N VAL A 75 -15.57 -7.62 -2.56
CA VAL A 75 -15.18 -8.63 -1.58
C VAL A 75 -15.21 -8.02 -0.18
N ASP A 76 -16.17 -8.47 0.63
CA ASP A 76 -16.39 -8.02 2.01
C ASP A 76 -15.18 -8.31 2.92
N PHE A 77 -14.32 -9.23 2.47
CA PHE A 77 -13.01 -9.49 3.03
C PHE A 77 -11.99 -8.42 2.62
N ASN A 78 -12.31 -7.17 2.97
CA ASN A 78 -11.51 -6.02 2.65
C ASN A 78 -10.32 -5.93 3.62
N VAL A 79 -9.19 -6.52 3.22
CA VAL A 79 -7.88 -6.51 3.88
C VAL A 79 -7.19 -5.13 3.87
N LEU A 80 -7.92 -4.03 3.99
CA LEU A 80 -7.35 -2.68 4.16
C LEU A 80 -6.50 -2.52 5.44
N PHE A 81 -6.19 -3.60 6.15
CA PHE A 81 -5.18 -3.64 7.20
C PHE A 81 -3.73 -3.68 6.70
N CYS A 82 -3.46 -3.79 5.39
CA CYS A 82 -2.07 -3.72 4.91
C CYS A 82 -1.48 -2.30 4.90
N ASN A 83 -2.23 -1.25 5.27
CA ASN A 83 -1.66 0.08 5.49
C ASN A 83 -2.55 1.01 6.36
N ARG A 84 -2.78 0.62 7.61
CA ARG A 84 -3.13 1.57 8.67
C ARG A 84 -2.40 1.21 9.96
#